data_AF-A0A0V0I604-F1
#
_entry.id   AF-A0A0V0I604-F1
#
_cell.length_a   1.000
_cell.length_b   1.000
_cell.length_c   1.000
_cell.angle_alpha   90.00
_cell.angle_beta   90.00
_cell.angle_gamma   90.00
#
_symmetry.space_group_name_H-M   'P 1'
#
loop_
_entity.id
_entity.type
_entity.pdbx_description
1 polymer ?
#
loop_
_entity_poly.entity_id
_entity_poly.type
_entity_poly.pdbx_seq_one_letter_code
_entity_poly.pdbx_strand_id
1 'polypeptide(L)'
;MTTRNLVKLASIDAQLRALVPGKVSEDDKLVEYDALLLDSFLDILQDLHGEDLKETVQECYELSAEYEGKHDPKKLEELGNLLTSLDPGDSIVIAKAFSHMLNLANLAEEVQIAYRRRQKLKKGDFADENNATTESDIEETFKKLVEELKKSPQEVFDALKNQTVDLVLTAHPTQSVRRSLLQKHGELSMWRCNDEVRIRADELYRSSRQDTKHYIEFWKTIPPSEPYRVILGDVRDKLYQTRERTRQVLAHGISDIPEDATYNSIEQFLEPLEAGHKDLLEGDPYLKQRLRLRDSYITTLNVLQAYTLKRIRDPNYHVKLRPHISKEYMESKSAAELVTLNPTSEYAPGLEDTLILTMKGIAAGMQNTG
;
A
#
# COMPACT_ATOMS: atom_id res chain seq x y z
N MET A 1 1.73 35.37 -1.57
CA MET A 1 1.49 34.00 -2.04
C MET A 1 2.68 33.10 -1.71
N THR A 2 3.90 33.41 -2.16
CA THR A 2 5.14 32.65 -1.87
C THR A 2 5.32 32.23 -0.40
N THR A 3 5.05 33.13 0.55
CA THR A 3 5.16 32.85 1.99
C THR A 3 4.11 31.85 2.53
N ARG A 4 2.99 31.66 1.82
CA ARG A 4 1.92 30.73 2.23
C ARG A 4 2.25 29.31 1.77
N ASN A 5 2.79 29.15 0.56
CA ASN A 5 3.24 27.86 0.03
C ASN A 5 4.43 27.32 0.84
N LEU A 6 5.40 28.15 1.20
CA LEU A 6 6.50 27.77 2.11
C LEU A 6 6.02 27.29 3.49
N VAL A 7 4.94 27.88 4.02
CA VAL A 7 4.34 27.45 5.31
C VAL A 7 3.57 26.14 5.17
N LYS A 8 2.85 25.92 4.05
CA LYS A 8 2.16 24.65 3.78
C LYS A 8 3.09 23.49 3.45
N LEU A 9 4.22 23.73 2.77
CA LEU A 9 5.22 22.68 2.51
C LEU A 9 5.94 22.25 3.80
N ALA A 10 6.21 23.19 4.71
CA ALA A 10 6.65 22.86 6.07
C ALA A 10 5.58 22.09 6.89
N SER A 11 4.31 22.13 6.50
CA SER A 11 3.21 21.40 7.16
C SER A 11 3.30 19.89 6.94
N ILE A 12 3.59 19.44 5.71
CA ILE A 12 3.61 17.99 5.39
C ILE A 12 4.81 17.29 6.03
N ASP A 13 6.02 17.86 5.98
CA ASP A 13 7.18 17.31 6.72
C ASP A 13 6.91 17.31 8.24
N ALA A 14 6.28 18.35 8.79
CA ALA A 14 5.88 18.37 10.19
C ALA A 14 4.81 17.31 10.53
N GLN A 15 3.88 17.01 9.63
CA GLN A 15 2.86 15.96 9.81
C GLN A 15 3.44 14.56 9.72
N LEU A 16 4.32 14.28 8.74
CA LEU A 16 5.07 13.02 8.66
C LEU A 16 5.88 12.78 9.95
N ARG A 17 6.54 13.83 10.46
CA ARG A 17 7.24 13.79 11.77
C ARG A 17 6.30 13.68 12.98
N ALA A 18 5.07 14.17 12.90
CA ALA A 18 4.10 14.01 13.99
C ALA A 18 3.57 12.58 14.09
N LEU A 19 3.32 11.92 12.94
CA LEU A 19 2.93 10.51 12.85
C LEU A 19 4.07 9.57 13.30
N VAL A 20 5.31 9.94 12.95
CA VAL A 20 6.53 9.20 13.28
C VAL A 20 7.53 10.12 14.02
N PRO A 21 7.37 10.28 15.35
CA PRO A 21 8.15 11.24 16.14
C PRO A 21 9.60 10.81 16.43
N GLY A 22 10.01 9.61 16.03
CA GLY A 22 11.35 9.07 16.27
C GLY A 22 11.85 8.24 15.10
N LYS A 23 13.15 8.34 14.82
CA LYS A 23 13.83 7.48 13.85
C LYS A 23 13.94 6.05 14.40
N VAL A 24 13.76 5.07 13.52
CA VAL A 24 13.90 3.64 13.89
C VAL A 24 15.35 3.14 13.85
N SER A 25 16.25 3.87 13.19
CA SER A 25 17.71 3.67 13.24
C SER A 25 18.47 4.97 12.94
N GLU A 26 19.78 5.04 13.19
CA GLU A 26 20.59 6.25 12.91
C GLU A 26 20.63 6.62 11.41
N ASP A 27 20.52 5.61 10.54
CA ASP A 27 20.51 5.72 9.08
C ASP A 27 19.11 5.81 8.47
N ASP A 28 18.06 5.84 9.31
CA ASP A 28 16.69 6.11 8.88
C ASP A 28 16.57 7.53 8.32
N LYS A 29 16.08 7.62 7.09
CA LYS A 29 15.81 8.84 6.32
C LYS A 29 14.46 8.75 5.60
N LEU A 30 13.56 7.86 6.03
CA LEU A 30 12.33 7.56 5.30
C LEU A 30 11.43 8.80 5.18
N VAL A 31 11.25 9.53 6.29
CA VAL A 31 10.48 10.78 6.31
C VAL A 31 11.11 11.84 5.41
N GLU A 32 12.44 11.97 5.43
CA GLU A 32 13.15 12.90 4.54
C GLU A 32 13.07 12.54 3.05
N TYR A 33 12.92 11.24 2.71
CA TYR A 33 12.71 10.80 1.33
C TYR A 33 11.27 11.00 0.87
N ASP A 34 10.28 10.65 1.71
CA ASP A 34 8.87 10.82 1.38
C ASP A 34 8.55 12.32 1.22
N ALA A 35 8.92 13.16 2.19
CA ALA A 35 8.71 14.61 2.12
C ALA A 35 9.29 15.25 0.84
N LEU A 36 10.49 14.85 0.41
CA LEU A 36 11.13 15.36 -0.81
C LEU A 36 10.40 14.96 -2.09
N LEU A 37 9.89 13.72 -2.16
CA LEU A 37 9.13 13.24 -3.30
C LEU A 37 7.74 13.88 -3.37
N LEU A 38 7.09 14.10 -2.22
CA LEU A 38 5.81 14.81 -2.11
C LEU A 38 5.93 16.28 -2.51
N ASP A 39 6.95 16.99 -2.04
CA ASP A 39 7.25 18.38 -2.40
C ASP A 39 7.34 18.52 -3.93
N SER A 40 8.19 17.68 -4.55
CA SER A 40 8.37 17.60 -6.00
C SER A 40 7.07 17.25 -6.74
N PHE A 41 6.25 16.34 -6.19
CA PHE A 41 4.97 15.94 -6.78
C PHE A 41 3.92 17.04 -6.70
N LEU A 42 3.84 17.76 -5.59
CA LEU A 42 2.86 18.81 -5.37
C LEU A 42 3.16 20.05 -6.24
N ASP A 43 4.43 20.37 -6.48
CA ASP A 43 4.80 21.40 -7.47
C ASP A 43 4.37 21.01 -8.89
N ILE A 44 4.63 19.77 -9.32
CA ILE A 44 4.11 19.24 -10.60
C ILE A 44 2.57 19.29 -10.67
N LEU A 45 1.89 18.95 -9.57
CA LEU A 45 0.43 19.01 -9.48
C LEU A 45 -0.09 20.45 -9.64
N GLN A 46 0.59 21.42 -9.03
CA GLN A 46 0.29 22.85 -9.18
C GLN A 46 0.52 23.35 -10.60
N ASP A 47 1.60 22.95 -11.26
CA ASP A 47 1.92 23.34 -12.63
C ASP A 47 0.91 22.77 -13.64
N LEU A 48 0.41 21.55 -13.42
CA LEU A 48 -0.52 20.86 -14.32
C LEU A 48 -2.00 21.20 -14.08
N HIS A 49 -2.41 21.36 -12.82
CA HIS A 49 -3.82 21.47 -12.44
C HIS A 49 -4.16 22.74 -11.66
N GLY A 50 -3.17 23.56 -11.32
CA GLY A 50 -3.33 24.81 -10.59
C GLY A 50 -3.20 24.68 -9.08
N GLU A 51 -2.82 25.80 -8.45
CA GLU A 51 -2.68 25.97 -6.99
C GLU A 51 -3.92 25.47 -6.21
N ASP A 52 -5.14 25.77 -6.67
CA ASP A 52 -6.37 25.44 -5.94
C ASP A 52 -6.56 23.91 -5.77
N LEU A 53 -6.10 23.10 -6.74
CA LEU A 53 -6.09 21.64 -6.61
C LEU A 53 -4.96 21.16 -5.69
N LYS A 54 -3.77 21.75 -5.78
CA LYS A 54 -2.66 21.48 -4.84
C LYS A 54 -3.11 21.75 -3.40
N GLU A 55 -3.73 22.89 -3.13
CA GLU A 55 -4.26 23.21 -1.81
C GLU A 55 -5.31 22.19 -1.35
N THR A 56 -6.16 21.69 -2.26
CA THR A 56 -7.17 20.65 -1.95
C THR A 56 -6.55 19.29 -1.63
N VAL A 57 -5.53 18.85 -2.39
CA VAL A 57 -4.78 17.61 -2.10
C VAL A 57 -4.04 17.72 -0.78
N GLN A 58 -3.41 18.87 -0.52
CA GLN A 58 -2.80 19.15 0.78
C GLN A 58 -3.85 19.06 1.90
N GLU A 59 -4.97 19.80 1.82
CA GLU A 59 -6.03 19.79 2.85
C GLU A 59 -6.56 18.37 3.14
N CYS A 60 -6.74 17.53 2.11
CA CYS A 60 -7.13 16.12 2.30
C CYS A 60 -6.06 15.33 3.09
N TYR A 61 -4.78 15.54 2.78
CA TYR A 61 -3.66 14.90 3.47
C TYR A 61 -3.54 15.40 4.92
N GLU A 62 -3.64 16.71 5.15
CA GLU A 62 -3.57 17.32 6.48
C GLU A 62 -4.68 16.79 7.40
N LEU A 63 -5.93 16.74 6.91
CA LEU A 63 -7.07 16.19 7.66
C LEU A 63 -6.91 14.69 7.95
N SER A 64 -6.34 13.93 7.01
CA SER A 64 -6.06 12.50 7.21
C SER A 64 -4.95 12.28 8.24
N ALA A 65 -3.85 13.04 8.16
CA ALA A 65 -2.75 12.95 9.13
C ALA A 65 -3.17 13.41 10.54
N GLU A 66 -4.02 14.43 10.66
CA GLU A 66 -4.61 14.82 11.95
C GLU A 66 -5.54 13.74 12.51
N TYR A 67 -6.29 13.05 11.64
CA TYR A 67 -7.12 11.90 12.03
C TYR A 67 -6.25 10.72 12.48
N GLU A 68 -5.21 10.30 11.75
CA GLU A 68 -4.37 9.17 12.17
C GLU A 68 -3.53 9.49 13.42
N GLY A 69 -3.18 10.75 13.65
CA GLY A 69 -2.44 11.16 14.85
C GLY A 69 -3.28 11.21 16.14
N LYS A 70 -4.62 11.32 16.06
CA LYS A 70 -5.50 11.58 17.22
C LYS A 70 -6.77 10.72 17.27
N HIS A 71 -7.13 10.08 16.17
CA HIS A 71 -8.40 9.40 15.90
C HIS A 71 -9.65 10.24 16.26
N ASP A 72 -9.61 11.56 15.99
CA ASP A 72 -10.76 12.46 16.21
C ASP A 72 -11.81 12.27 15.08
N PRO A 73 -13.03 11.75 15.37
CA PRO A 73 -14.05 11.52 14.34
C PRO A 73 -14.44 12.79 13.58
N LYS A 74 -14.27 13.98 14.16
CA LYS A 74 -14.56 15.25 13.49
C LYS A 74 -13.64 15.49 12.29
N LYS A 75 -12.39 15.03 12.36
CA LYS A 75 -11.43 15.17 11.26
C LYS A 75 -11.80 14.28 10.07
N LEU A 76 -12.30 13.09 10.36
CA LEU A 76 -12.87 12.20 9.36
C LEU A 76 -14.15 12.77 8.73
N GLU A 77 -14.98 13.46 9.53
CA GLU A 77 -16.17 14.19 9.04
C GLU A 77 -15.80 15.42 8.19
N GLU A 78 -14.80 16.21 8.59
CA GLU A 78 -14.25 17.33 7.81
C GLU A 78 -13.72 16.83 6.44
N LEU A 79 -12.91 15.77 6.44
CA LEU A 79 -12.40 15.11 5.22
C LEU A 79 -13.53 14.59 4.34
N GLY A 80 -14.54 13.95 4.94
CA GLY A 80 -15.73 13.45 4.25
C GLY A 80 -16.54 14.57 3.59
N ASN A 81 -16.75 15.69 4.30
CA ASN A 81 -17.44 16.86 3.77
C ASN A 81 -16.66 17.55 2.65
N LEU A 82 -15.33 17.56 2.71
CA LEU A 82 -14.48 18.03 1.62
C LEU A 82 -14.67 17.15 0.37
N LEU A 83 -14.37 15.84 0.47
CA LEU A 83 -14.40 14.89 -0.64
C LEU A 83 -15.81 14.72 -1.25
N THR A 84 -16.87 14.71 -0.44
CA THR A 84 -18.25 14.61 -0.95
C THR A 84 -18.74 15.85 -1.70
N SER A 85 -18.09 16.99 -1.50
CA SER A 85 -18.43 18.24 -2.19
C SER A 85 -17.70 18.42 -3.53
N LEU A 86 -16.75 17.52 -3.86
CA LEU A 86 -16.09 17.47 -5.16
C LEU A 86 -17.01 16.91 -6.24
N ASP A 87 -16.91 17.47 -7.44
CA ASP A 87 -17.50 16.92 -8.65
C ASP A 87 -16.75 15.64 -9.11
N PRO A 88 -17.27 14.87 -10.08
CA PRO A 88 -16.65 13.62 -10.51
C PRO A 88 -15.27 13.75 -11.15
N GLY A 89 -15.00 14.84 -11.88
CA GLY A 89 -13.71 15.13 -12.49
C GLY A 89 -12.64 15.37 -11.44
N ASP A 90 -12.90 16.30 -10.51
CA ASP A 90 -11.97 16.56 -9.41
C ASP A 90 -11.81 15.32 -8.50
N SER A 91 -12.88 14.55 -8.24
CA SER A 91 -12.82 13.28 -7.50
C SER A 91 -11.85 12.28 -8.15
N ILE A 92 -11.84 12.17 -9.48
CA ILE A 92 -10.91 11.33 -10.24
C ILE A 92 -9.48 11.85 -10.11
N VAL A 93 -9.25 13.16 -10.14
CA VAL A 93 -7.89 13.73 -10.03
C VAL A 93 -7.34 13.57 -8.61
N ILE A 94 -8.15 13.78 -7.56
CA ILE A 94 -7.76 13.51 -6.17
C ILE A 94 -7.42 12.02 -5.99
N ALA A 95 -8.25 11.09 -6.49
CA ALA A 95 -7.96 9.65 -6.42
C ALA A 95 -6.63 9.28 -7.11
N LYS A 96 -6.34 9.90 -8.27
CA LYS A 96 -5.06 9.74 -8.97
C LYS A 96 -3.90 10.32 -8.19
N ALA A 97 -4.05 11.51 -7.61
CA ALA A 97 -3.00 12.18 -6.85
C ALA A 97 -2.55 11.34 -5.65
N PHE A 98 -3.50 10.90 -4.82
CA PHE A 98 -3.20 10.04 -3.67
C PHE A 98 -2.64 8.67 -4.07
N SER A 99 -3.10 8.10 -5.18
CA SER A 99 -2.49 6.89 -5.75
C SER A 99 -1.05 7.12 -6.21
N HIS A 100 -0.74 8.25 -6.82
CA HIS A 100 0.64 8.60 -7.19
C HIS A 100 1.53 8.87 -5.97
N MET A 101 1.03 9.59 -4.96
CA MET A 101 1.72 9.82 -3.68
C MET A 101 2.07 8.49 -2.99
N LEU A 102 1.16 7.53 -2.93
CA LEU A 102 1.45 6.17 -2.41
C LEU A 102 2.53 5.43 -3.19
N ASN A 103 2.56 5.54 -4.53
CA ASN A 103 3.64 4.94 -5.33
C ASN A 103 5.00 5.63 -5.09
N LEU A 104 5.01 6.91 -4.70
CA LEU A 104 6.24 7.62 -4.31
C LEU A 104 6.68 7.24 -2.89
N ALA A 105 5.76 7.05 -1.95
CA ALA A 105 6.06 6.51 -0.62
C ALA A 105 6.65 5.09 -0.72
N ASN A 106 6.09 4.22 -1.56
CA ASN A 106 6.65 2.89 -1.84
C ASN A 106 8.10 2.98 -2.38
N LEU A 107 8.38 3.93 -3.27
CA LEU A 107 9.72 4.17 -3.81
C LEU A 107 10.71 4.67 -2.72
N ALA A 108 10.26 5.58 -1.85
CA ALA A 108 11.05 6.06 -0.70
C ALA A 108 11.40 4.90 0.25
N GLU A 109 10.46 3.98 0.49
CA GLU A 109 10.68 2.78 1.29
C GLU A 109 11.64 1.78 0.63
N GLU A 110 11.50 1.50 -0.66
CA GLU A 110 12.43 0.62 -1.39
C GLU A 110 13.88 1.13 -1.29
N VAL A 111 14.07 2.44 -1.47
CA VAL A 111 15.38 3.11 -1.28
C VAL A 111 15.83 3.01 0.19
N GLN A 112 14.94 3.26 1.16
CA GLN A 112 15.30 3.14 2.57
C GLN A 112 15.69 1.71 2.98
N ILE A 113 15.03 0.69 2.44
CA ILE A 113 15.33 -0.73 2.70
C ILE A 113 16.67 -1.10 2.03
N ALA A 114 16.88 -0.72 0.77
CA ALA A 114 18.09 -1.06 0.02
C ALA A 114 19.39 -0.47 0.61
N TYR A 115 19.33 0.71 1.23
CA TYR A 115 20.48 1.37 1.84
C TYR A 115 20.59 1.20 3.37
N ARG A 116 19.67 0.46 4.01
CA ARG A 116 19.69 0.22 5.46
C ARG A 116 20.86 -0.69 5.86
N ARG A 117 21.52 -0.35 6.97
CA ARG A 117 22.53 -1.23 7.58
C ARG A 117 21.87 -2.42 8.30
N ARG A 118 22.36 -3.64 8.04
CA ARG A 118 21.99 -4.83 8.82
C ARG A 118 22.40 -4.68 10.28
N GLN A 119 21.56 -5.15 11.20
CA GLN A 119 21.87 -5.16 12.63
C GLN A 119 22.78 -6.35 12.96
N LYS A 120 23.91 -6.07 13.62
CA LYS A 120 24.90 -7.09 14.02
C LYS A 120 24.65 -7.68 15.41
N LEU A 121 23.78 -7.05 16.20
CA LEU A 121 23.34 -7.54 17.50
C LEU A 121 22.04 -8.31 17.29
N LYS A 122 22.15 -9.64 17.24
CA LYS A 122 21.05 -10.58 17.06
C LYS A 122 20.72 -11.25 18.41
N LYS A 123 19.50 -11.74 18.61
CA LYS A 123 19.14 -12.50 19.82
C LYS A 123 19.75 -13.90 19.86
N GLY A 124 20.09 -14.45 18.69
CA GLY A 124 20.58 -15.81 18.53
C GLY A 124 19.47 -16.86 18.47
N ASP A 125 18.23 -16.46 18.18
CA ASP A 125 17.07 -17.35 18.10
C ASP A 125 16.39 -17.29 16.73
N PHE A 126 15.38 -18.13 16.51
CA PHE A 126 14.66 -18.18 15.23
C PHE A 126 13.79 -16.95 14.94
N ALA A 127 13.54 -16.08 15.93
CA ALA A 127 12.78 -14.84 15.68
C ALA A 127 13.62 -13.79 14.93
N ASP A 128 14.95 -13.85 15.03
CA ASP A 128 15.85 -13.01 14.22
C ASP A 128 15.64 -13.23 12.71
N GLU A 129 15.24 -14.44 12.27
CA GLU A 129 15.05 -14.80 10.87
C GLU A 129 13.75 -14.23 10.26
N ASN A 130 12.85 -13.66 11.07
CA ASN A 130 11.58 -13.08 10.61
C ASN A 130 11.70 -11.61 10.15
N ASN A 131 12.88 -11.00 10.25
CA ASN A 131 13.10 -9.59 9.90
C ASN A 131 14.39 -9.41 9.10
N ALA A 132 14.30 -8.80 7.91
CA ALA A 132 15.44 -8.60 7.00
C ALA A 132 16.61 -7.78 7.58
N THR A 133 16.41 -7.10 8.72
CA THR A 133 17.49 -6.41 9.44
C THR A 133 18.32 -7.33 10.35
N THR A 134 17.77 -8.46 10.78
CA THR A 134 18.38 -9.44 11.70
C THR A 134 18.59 -10.83 11.09
N GLU A 135 17.94 -11.14 9.95
CA GLU A 135 18.06 -12.41 9.22
C GLU A 135 19.53 -12.82 9.01
N SER A 136 19.80 -14.12 9.05
CA SER A 136 21.12 -14.67 8.75
C SER A 136 21.44 -14.51 7.27
N ASP A 137 22.60 -13.93 6.95
CA ASP A 137 23.16 -14.08 5.61
C ASP A 137 23.63 -15.52 5.35
N ILE A 138 24.06 -15.82 4.14
CA ILE A 138 24.46 -17.17 3.74
C ILE A 138 25.71 -17.68 4.50
N GLU A 139 26.63 -16.79 4.88
CA GLU A 139 27.83 -17.13 5.63
C GLU A 139 27.50 -17.36 7.12
N GLU A 140 26.66 -16.51 7.70
CA GLU A 140 26.09 -16.70 9.05
C GLU A 140 25.30 -18.01 9.13
N THR A 141 24.52 -18.33 8.09
CA THR A 141 23.78 -19.60 7.97
C THR A 141 24.72 -20.81 7.94
N PHE A 142 25.80 -20.75 7.15
CA PHE A 142 26.81 -21.83 7.12
C PHE A 142 27.54 -21.97 8.46
N LYS A 143 27.86 -20.87 9.14
CA LYS A 143 28.44 -20.89 10.49
C LYS A 143 27.48 -21.55 11.49
N LYS A 144 26.20 -21.15 11.55
CA LYS A 144 25.18 -21.82 12.39
C LYS A 144 25.09 -23.32 12.11
N LEU A 145 25.07 -23.72 10.83
CA LEU A 145 25.01 -25.14 10.43
C LEU A 145 26.20 -25.96 10.93
N VAL A 146 27.42 -25.43 10.85
CA VAL A 146 28.66 -26.14 11.23
C VAL A 146 28.96 -26.02 12.72
N GLU A 147 28.83 -24.83 13.30
CA GLU A 147 29.24 -24.51 14.67
C GLU A 147 28.17 -24.86 15.71
N GLU A 148 26.88 -24.59 15.43
CA GLU A 148 25.79 -24.84 16.39
C GLU A 148 25.14 -26.21 16.13
N LEU A 149 24.74 -26.47 14.89
CA LEU A 149 24.03 -27.70 14.47
C LEU A 149 24.98 -28.87 14.13
N LYS A 150 26.30 -28.67 14.28
CA LYS A 150 27.37 -29.67 14.15
C LYS A 150 27.33 -30.47 12.85
N LYS A 151 26.88 -29.88 11.75
CA LYS A 151 26.96 -30.47 10.40
C LYS A 151 28.38 -30.40 9.88
N SER A 152 28.83 -31.45 9.21
CA SER A 152 30.09 -31.39 8.48
C SER A 152 29.95 -30.48 7.24
N PRO A 153 31.01 -29.76 6.83
CA PRO A 153 30.98 -28.96 5.61
C PRO A 153 30.62 -29.78 4.36
N GLN A 154 30.95 -31.07 4.35
CA GLN A 154 30.62 -31.99 3.27
C GLN A 154 29.11 -32.25 3.18
N GLU A 155 28.42 -32.50 4.31
CA GLU A 155 26.95 -32.66 4.33
C GLU A 155 26.23 -31.39 3.86
N VAL A 156 26.71 -30.21 4.27
CA VAL A 156 26.13 -28.92 3.84
C VAL A 156 26.31 -28.74 2.33
N PHE A 157 27.51 -29.04 1.80
CA PHE A 157 27.79 -28.98 0.36
C PHE A 157 26.96 -29.99 -0.45
N ASP A 158 26.80 -31.22 0.07
CA ASP A 158 25.99 -32.26 -0.57
C ASP A 158 24.49 -31.93 -0.53
N ALA A 159 24.00 -31.25 0.50
CA ALA A 159 22.64 -30.70 0.55
C ALA A 159 22.44 -29.59 -0.50
N LEU A 160 23.36 -28.61 -0.57
CA LEU A 160 23.29 -27.49 -1.51
C LEU A 160 23.25 -27.95 -2.98
N LYS A 161 24.02 -28.98 -3.35
CA LYS A 161 23.99 -29.56 -4.71
C LYS A 161 22.62 -30.12 -5.12
N ASN A 162 21.80 -30.52 -4.16
CA ASN A 162 20.48 -31.11 -4.38
C ASN A 162 19.33 -30.14 -4.07
N GLN A 163 19.63 -28.94 -3.59
CA GLN A 163 18.63 -27.91 -3.31
C GLN A 163 18.18 -27.23 -4.60
N THR A 164 16.88 -27.00 -4.73
CA THR A 164 16.30 -26.20 -5.81
C THR A 164 15.29 -25.23 -5.20
N VAL A 165 15.36 -23.97 -5.60
CA VAL A 165 14.40 -22.92 -5.23
C VAL A 165 13.71 -22.48 -6.51
N ASP A 166 12.39 -22.57 -6.54
CA ASP A 166 11.56 -22.15 -7.67
C ASP A 166 10.63 -21.01 -7.24
N LEU A 167 10.61 -19.92 -8.00
CA LEU A 167 9.91 -18.69 -7.68
C LEU A 167 8.68 -18.53 -8.59
N VAL A 168 7.53 -18.97 -8.09
CA VAL A 168 6.26 -18.88 -8.81
C VAL A 168 5.69 -17.46 -8.73
N LEU A 169 5.95 -16.65 -9.75
CA LEU A 169 5.39 -15.30 -9.89
C LEU A 169 3.91 -15.36 -10.25
N THR A 170 3.05 -14.91 -9.33
CA THR A 170 1.59 -14.82 -9.54
C THR A 170 1.18 -13.46 -10.11
N ALA A 171 0.08 -13.43 -10.86
CA ALA A 171 -0.52 -12.16 -11.28
C ALA A 171 -1.22 -11.50 -10.08
N HIS A 172 -0.86 -10.25 -9.77
CA HIS A 172 -1.50 -9.51 -8.68
C HIS A 172 -2.90 -9.03 -9.11
N PRO A 173 -4.00 -9.44 -8.43
CA PRO A 173 -5.37 -9.34 -8.96
C PRO A 173 -5.85 -7.90 -9.19
N THR A 174 -5.25 -6.91 -8.52
CA THR A 174 -5.59 -5.48 -8.64
C THR A 174 -4.47 -4.61 -9.24
N GLN A 175 -3.29 -5.17 -9.55
CA GLN A 175 -2.11 -4.37 -9.93
C GLN A 175 -1.54 -4.78 -11.29
N SER A 176 -2.20 -4.35 -12.37
CA SER A 176 -1.60 -4.33 -13.71
C SER A 176 -0.73 -3.08 -13.89
N VAL A 177 0.38 -2.96 -13.16
CA VAL A 177 1.32 -1.84 -13.36
C VAL A 177 1.98 -1.99 -14.73
N ARG A 178 1.85 -0.99 -15.60
CA ARG A 178 2.46 -1.04 -16.95
C ARG A 178 3.99 -1.09 -16.81
N ARG A 179 4.65 -1.96 -17.58
CA ARG A 179 6.12 -2.10 -17.60
C ARG A 179 6.87 -0.78 -17.76
N SER A 180 6.33 0.16 -18.54
CA SER A 180 6.90 1.51 -18.73
C SER A 180 6.83 2.39 -17.48
N LEU A 181 5.87 2.16 -16.58
CA LEU A 181 5.78 2.86 -15.31
C LEU A 181 6.76 2.25 -14.29
N LEU A 182 6.86 0.92 -14.23
CA LEU A 182 7.90 0.22 -13.45
C LEU A 182 9.31 0.65 -13.88
N GLN A 183 9.55 0.81 -15.18
CA GLN A 183 10.82 1.32 -15.69
C GLN A 183 11.10 2.74 -15.19
N LYS A 184 10.10 3.63 -15.16
CA LYS A 184 10.27 4.99 -14.60
C LYS A 184 10.51 4.99 -13.09
N HIS A 185 9.85 4.12 -12.33
CA HIS A 185 10.13 3.96 -10.90
C HIS A 185 11.56 3.44 -10.66
N GLY A 186 12.01 2.46 -11.45
CA GLY A 186 13.39 1.97 -11.44
C GLY A 186 14.40 3.04 -11.88
N GLU A 187 14.08 3.85 -12.89
CA GLU A 187 14.91 5.00 -13.27
C GLU A 187 15.02 5.97 -12.09
N LEU A 188 13.89 6.33 -11.43
CA LEU A 188 13.84 7.24 -10.27
C LEU A 188 14.65 6.75 -9.06
N SER A 189 14.55 5.47 -8.66
CA SER A 189 15.38 4.93 -7.56
C SER A 189 16.88 4.93 -7.91
N MET A 190 17.21 4.77 -9.19
CA MET A 190 18.59 4.75 -9.68
C MET A 190 19.27 6.14 -9.73
N TRP A 191 18.56 7.27 -9.56
CA TRP A 191 19.21 8.61 -9.48
C TRP A 191 20.10 8.80 -8.24
N ARG A 192 20.07 7.86 -7.28
CA ARG A 192 21.01 7.81 -6.13
C ARG A 192 22.14 6.78 -6.29
N CYS A 193 22.21 6.02 -7.38
CA CYS A 193 23.35 5.14 -7.63
C CYS A 193 24.62 5.95 -7.94
N ASN A 194 25.72 5.57 -7.29
CA ASN A 194 27.05 6.06 -7.68
C ASN A 194 27.47 5.41 -9.02
N ASP A 195 28.47 6.00 -9.68
CA ASP A 195 28.92 5.50 -10.99
C ASP A 195 29.45 4.06 -10.94
N GLU A 196 30.02 3.61 -9.82
CA GLU A 196 30.50 2.22 -9.63
C GLU A 196 29.37 1.19 -9.76
N VAL A 197 28.23 1.40 -9.09
CA VAL A 197 27.08 0.48 -9.18
C VAL A 197 26.51 0.47 -10.59
N ARG A 198 26.47 1.64 -11.26
CA ARG A 198 25.98 1.77 -12.63
C ARG A 198 26.84 1.00 -13.65
N ILE A 199 28.17 1.07 -13.50
CA ILE A 199 29.13 0.31 -14.33
C ILE A 199 28.94 -1.19 -14.11
N ARG A 200 28.87 -1.64 -12.86
CA ARG A 200 28.80 -3.07 -12.50
C ARG A 200 27.47 -3.73 -12.93
N ALA A 201 26.38 -2.97 -12.94
CA ALA A 201 25.09 -3.44 -13.48
C ALA A 201 25.13 -3.66 -15.00
N ASP A 202 25.81 -2.78 -15.74
CA ASP A 202 25.96 -2.84 -17.20
C ASP A 202 26.90 -3.99 -17.65
N GLU A 203 27.89 -4.34 -16.81
CA GLU A 203 28.70 -5.57 -16.96
C GLU A 203 27.87 -6.85 -16.79
N LEU A 204 27.03 -6.91 -15.75
CA LEU A 204 26.16 -8.06 -15.47
C LEU A 204 25.05 -8.22 -16.53
N TYR A 205 24.47 -7.13 -17.02
CA TYR A 205 23.42 -7.20 -18.05
C TYR A 205 23.93 -7.79 -19.38
N ARG A 206 25.22 -7.63 -19.68
CA ARG A 206 25.85 -8.19 -20.90
C ARG A 206 26.18 -9.68 -20.81
N SER A 207 26.11 -10.30 -19.64
CA SER A 207 26.55 -11.70 -19.43
C SER A 207 25.44 -12.75 -19.42
N SER A 208 24.16 -12.36 -19.49
CA SER A 208 23.01 -13.29 -19.38
C SER A 208 22.27 -13.51 -20.70
N ARG A 209 22.04 -14.79 -21.07
CA ARG A 209 21.20 -15.22 -22.20
C ARG A 209 20.58 -16.61 -21.94
N GLN A 210 19.24 -16.71 -22.06
CA GLN A 210 18.41 -17.95 -22.10
C GLN A 210 18.44 -18.81 -20.80
N ASP A 211 17.48 -19.67 -20.40
CA ASP A 211 16.07 -20.01 -20.77
C ASP A 211 15.49 -20.92 -19.63
N THR A 212 14.23 -21.34 -19.45
CA THR A 212 12.90 -21.17 -20.11
C THR A 212 11.80 -21.43 -19.04
N LYS A 213 10.54 -20.97 -19.24
CA LYS A 213 9.42 -21.11 -18.26
C LYS A 213 8.55 -22.37 -18.43
N HIS A 214 8.08 -22.96 -17.32
CA HIS A 214 6.95 -23.90 -17.25
C HIS A 214 6.12 -23.66 -15.95
N TYR A 215 4.85 -24.11 -15.90
CA TYR A 215 3.85 -23.80 -14.85
C TYR A 215 3.21 -25.07 -14.24
N ILE A 216 2.70 -25.00 -12.99
CA ILE A 216 1.59 -25.81 -12.42
C ILE A 216 1.07 -25.18 -11.09
N GLU A 217 -0.10 -25.63 -10.61
CA GLU A 217 -1.09 -24.92 -9.77
C GLU A 217 -0.88 -24.86 -8.24
N PHE A 218 -1.72 -24.04 -7.57
CA PHE A 218 -1.65 -23.69 -6.15
C PHE A 218 -2.96 -23.96 -5.38
N TRP A 219 -3.06 -25.10 -4.70
CA TRP A 219 -4.00 -25.34 -3.57
C TRP A 219 -3.38 -26.38 -2.61
N LYS A 220 -3.00 -25.97 -1.39
CA LYS A 220 -2.60 -26.88 -0.30
C LYS A 220 -3.12 -26.38 1.05
N THR A 221 -3.32 -27.32 1.97
CA THR A 221 -3.65 -27.07 3.38
C THR A 221 -2.61 -26.21 4.07
N ILE A 222 -3.06 -25.20 4.81
CA ILE A 222 -2.22 -24.31 5.62
C ILE A 222 -1.58 -25.14 6.76
N PRO A 223 -0.25 -25.11 6.93
CA PRO A 223 0.41 -25.79 8.05
C PRO A 223 -0.03 -25.21 9.42
N PRO A 224 -0.29 -26.05 10.45
CA PRO A 224 -0.62 -25.56 11.79
C PRO A 224 0.47 -24.69 12.46
N SER A 225 1.69 -24.70 11.92
CA SER A 225 2.82 -23.88 12.35
C SER A 225 2.80 -22.43 11.84
N GLU A 226 1.81 -22.04 11.04
CA GLU A 226 1.68 -20.69 10.48
C GLU A 226 0.49 -19.94 11.11
N PRO A 227 0.58 -19.46 12.37
CA PRO A 227 -0.57 -18.95 13.13
C PRO A 227 -1.31 -17.82 12.42
N TYR A 228 -0.58 -16.89 11.79
CA TYR A 228 -1.15 -15.81 10.98
C TYR A 228 -1.98 -16.32 9.80
N ARG A 229 -1.53 -17.37 9.10
CA ARG A 229 -2.30 -17.97 7.99
C ARG A 229 -3.50 -18.75 8.48
N VAL A 230 -3.40 -19.40 9.65
CA VAL A 230 -4.55 -20.08 10.29
C VAL A 230 -5.64 -19.05 10.64
N ILE A 231 -5.28 -17.92 11.25
CA ILE A 231 -6.21 -16.82 11.58
C ILE A 231 -6.86 -16.25 10.31
N LEU A 232 -6.07 -15.91 9.30
CA LEU A 232 -6.61 -15.38 8.03
C LEU A 232 -7.46 -16.42 7.27
N GLY A 233 -7.18 -17.72 7.45
CA GLY A 233 -7.99 -18.83 6.96
C GLY A 233 -9.39 -18.86 7.59
N ASP A 234 -9.47 -18.82 8.93
CA ASP A 234 -10.75 -18.75 9.65
C ASP A 234 -11.55 -17.50 9.25
N VAL A 235 -10.89 -16.34 9.15
CA VAL A 235 -11.55 -15.09 8.73
C VAL A 235 -12.13 -15.18 7.33
N ARG A 236 -11.35 -15.70 6.36
CA ARG A 236 -11.82 -15.93 4.98
C ARG A 236 -13.01 -16.87 4.95
N ASP A 237 -12.95 -17.96 5.71
CA ASP A 237 -13.96 -19.02 5.66
C ASP A 237 -15.26 -18.58 6.35
N LYS A 238 -15.20 -17.86 7.48
CA LYS A 238 -16.37 -17.19 8.08
C LYS A 238 -16.95 -16.10 7.19
N LEU A 239 -16.15 -15.28 6.50
CA LEU A 239 -16.65 -14.31 5.53
C LEU A 239 -17.45 -14.99 4.40
N TYR A 240 -16.94 -16.13 3.89
CA TYR A 240 -17.62 -16.93 2.88
C TYR A 240 -18.96 -17.48 3.41
N GLN A 241 -18.97 -18.09 4.61
CA GLN A 241 -20.19 -18.60 5.23
C GLN A 241 -21.22 -17.48 5.49
N THR A 242 -20.77 -16.32 5.95
CA THR A 242 -21.62 -15.15 6.20
C THR A 242 -22.31 -14.68 4.91
N ARG A 243 -21.57 -14.63 3.80
CA ARG A 243 -22.11 -14.32 2.48
C ARG A 243 -23.14 -15.35 2.02
N GLU A 244 -22.81 -16.64 2.11
CA GLU A 244 -23.71 -17.70 1.65
C GLU A 244 -24.97 -17.83 2.52
N ARG A 245 -24.86 -17.69 3.85
CA ARG A 245 -26.01 -17.63 4.78
C ARG A 245 -26.93 -16.47 4.41
N THR A 246 -26.38 -15.28 4.24
CA THR A 246 -27.14 -14.08 3.82
C THR A 246 -27.84 -14.33 2.47
N ARG A 247 -27.16 -14.91 1.49
CA ARG A 247 -27.74 -15.24 0.17
C ARG A 247 -28.86 -16.28 0.26
N GLN A 248 -28.70 -17.31 1.09
CA GLN A 248 -29.71 -18.35 1.31
C GLN A 248 -30.96 -17.78 2.01
N VAL A 249 -30.77 -17.00 3.08
CA VAL A 249 -31.87 -16.34 3.80
C VAL A 249 -32.62 -15.35 2.89
N LEU A 250 -31.93 -14.54 2.09
CA LEU A 250 -32.58 -13.62 1.14
C LEU A 250 -33.36 -14.34 0.03
N ALA A 251 -32.91 -15.52 -0.41
CA ALA A 251 -33.54 -16.27 -1.50
C ALA A 251 -34.67 -17.20 -1.05
N HIS A 252 -34.56 -17.81 0.14
CA HIS A 252 -35.45 -18.89 0.59
C HIS A 252 -36.02 -18.69 2.01
N GLY A 253 -35.62 -17.63 2.73
CA GLY A 253 -36.02 -17.36 4.11
C GLY A 253 -35.31 -18.21 5.18
N ILE A 254 -34.58 -19.25 4.79
CA ILE A 254 -33.85 -20.17 5.66
C ILE A 254 -32.45 -20.47 5.10
N SER A 255 -31.54 -20.94 5.95
CA SER A 255 -30.19 -21.33 5.60
C SER A 255 -29.72 -22.52 6.44
N ASP A 256 -29.05 -23.48 5.81
CA ASP A 256 -28.46 -24.65 6.47
C ASP A 256 -27.11 -24.31 7.13
N ILE A 257 -26.55 -23.14 6.87
CA ILE A 257 -25.30 -22.64 7.45
C ILE A 257 -25.60 -22.16 8.88
N PRO A 258 -24.95 -22.73 9.93
CA PRO A 258 -25.15 -22.30 11.32
C PRO A 258 -24.81 -20.82 11.56
N GLU A 259 -25.44 -20.21 12.55
CA GLU A 259 -25.26 -18.79 12.86
C GLU A 259 -23.94 -18.49 13.60
N ASP A 260 -23.41 -19.46 14.33
CA ASP A 260 -22.07 -19.44 14.95
C ASP A 260 -20.93 -19.63 13.93
N ALA A 261 -21.24 -20.14 12.74
CA ALA A 261 -20.31 -20.21 11.61
C ALA A 261 -20.24 -18.88 10.81
N THR A 262 -20.95 -17.83 11.22
CA THR A 262 -21.03 -16.53 10.53
C THR A 262 -20.72 -15.35 11.44
N TYR A 263 -20.34 -14.22 10.83
CA TYR A 263 -20.15 -12.95 11.54
C TYR A 263 -21.49 -12.27 11.81
N ASN A 264 -21.79 -12.11 13.10
CA ASN A 264 -23.03 -11.49 13.57
C ASN A 264 -22.77 -10.12 14.23
N SER A 265 -21.51 -9.75 14.43
CA SER A 265 -21.10 -8.43 14.90
C SER A 265 -19.75 -8.02 14.28
N ILE A 266 -19.41 -6.72 14.37
CA ILE A 266 -18.16 -6.18 13.82
C ILE A 266 -16.97 -6.65 14.68
N GLU A 267 -17.16 -6.76 15.99
CA GLU A 267 -16.16 -7.16 16.96
C GLU A 267 -15.65 -8.58 16.69
N GLN A 268 -16.55 -9.51 16.34
CA GLN A 268 -16.18 -10.88 15.95
C GLN A 268 -15.24 -10.94 14.74
N PHE A 269 -15.37 -9.98 13.82
CA PHE A 269 -14.51 -9.86 12.65
C PHE A 269 -13.17 -9.16 12.97
N LEU A 270 -13.20 -8.12 13.81
CA LEU A 270 -12.01 -7.34 14.16
C LEU A 270 -11.09 -8.03 15.17
N GLU A 271 -11.62 -8.69 16.19
CA GLU A 271 -10.84 -9.34 17.27
C GLU A 271 -9.67 -10.21 16.77
N PRO A 272 -9.87 -11.19 15.85
CA PRO A 272 -8.77 -12.02 15.34
C PRO A 272 -7.75 -11.23 14.53
N LEU A 273 -8.17 -10.18 13.83
CA LEU A 273 -7.29 -9.33 13.01
C LEU A 273 -6.46 -8.39 13.88
N GLU A 274 -7.06 -7.79 14.91
CA GLU A 274 -6.37 -6.94 15.89
C GLU A 274 -5.32 -7.71 16.68
N ALA A 275 -5.60 -8.97 17.05
CA ALA A 275 -4.66 -9.81 17.79
C ALA A 275 -3.37 -10.05 16.99
N GLY A 276 -3.48 -10.44 15.71
CA GLY A 276 -2.32 -10.60 14.83
C GLY A 276 -1.62 -9.26 14.51
N HIS A 277 -2.39 -8.19 14.32
CA HIS A 277 -1.83 -6.88 14.00
C HIS A 277 -0.97 -6.31 15.15
N LYS A 278 -1.41 -6.46 16.41
CA LYS A 278 -0.66 -5.96 17.58
C LYS A 278 0.69 -6.67 17.75
N ASP A 279 0.72 -8.00 17.68
CA ASP A 279 1.95 -8.81 17.78
C ASP A 279 2.96 -8.44 16.68
N LEU A 280 2.50 -8.37 15.43
CA LEU A 280 3.33 -8.04 14.27
C LEU A 280 3.97 -6.64 14.37
N LEU A 281 3.21 -5.63 14.84
CA LEU A 281 3.73 -4.26 14.97
C LEU A 281 4.56 -4.02 16.23
N GLU A 282 4.43 -4.85 17.26
CA GLU A 282 5.36 -4.82 18.40
C GLU A 282 6.68 -5.53 18.06
N GLY A 283 6.65 -6.54 17.18
CA GLY A 283 7.83 -7.24 16.67
C GLY A 283 8.66 -6.48 15.64
N ASP A 284 8.05 -5.70 14.75
CA ASP A 284 8.77 -4.91 13.72
C ASP A 284 8.49 -3.39 13.79
N PRO A 285 9.39 -2.59 14.41
CA PRO A 285 9.24 -1.13 14.44
C PRO A 285 9.38 -0.50 13.04
N TYR A 286 10.07 -1.14 12.09
CA TYR A 286 10.19 -0.64 10.73
C TYR A 286 8.89 -0.81 9.94
N LEU A 287 8.16 -1.93 10.11
CA LEU A 287 6.81 -2.08 9.55
C LEU A 287 5.84 -1.09 10.21
N LYS A 288 5.87 -0.94 11.54
CA LYS A 288 5.03 0.02 12.27
C LYS A 288 5.24 1.46 11.82
N GLN A 289 6.48 1.87 11.54
CA GLN A 289 6.79 3.18 10.97
C GLN A 289 6.16 3.34 9.58
N ARG A 290 6.38 2.37 8.68
CA ARG A 290 5.90 2.41 7.29
C ARG A 290 4.38 2.51 7.22
N LEU A 291 3.65 1.71 7.99
CA LEU A 291 2.19 1.78 8.05
C LEU A 291 1.70 3.17 8.48
N ARG A 292 2.25 3.74 9.56
CA ARG A 292 1.85 5.07 10.05
C ARG A 292 2.02 6.21 9.04
N LEU A 293 3.04 6.14 8.20
CA LEU A 293 3.22 7.11 7.10
C LEU A 293 2.18 6.88 5.99
N ARG A 294 1.83 5.61 5.72
CA ARG A 294 0.85 5.20 4.70
C ARG A 294 -0.59 5.53 5.05
N ASP A 295 -0.96 5.38 6.32
CA ASP A 295 -2.35 5.48 6.79
C ASP A 295 -2.99 6.82 6.36
N SER A 296 -2.23 7.91 6.39
CA SER A 296 -2.69 9.24 5.95
C SER A 296 -3.10 9.30 4.47
N TYR A 297 -2.42 8.57 3.58
CA TYR A 297 -2.83 8.50 2.17
C TYR A 297 -3.97 7.51 1.96
N ILE A 298 -3.92 6.36 2.65
CA ILE A 298 -4.91 5.28 2.54
C ILE A 298 -6.27 5.77 3.05
N THR A 299 -6.31 6.54 4.14
CA THR A 299 -7.56 7.07 4.72
C THR A 299 -8.28 8.02 3.76
N THR A 300 -7.59 8.94 3.06
CA THR A 300 -8.25 9.73 1.99
C THR A 300 -8.87 8.83 0.91
N LEU A 301 -8.16 7.80 0.46
CA LEU A 301 -8.69 6.87 -0.56
C LEU A 301 -9.87 6.03 -0.03
N ASN A 302 -9.82 5.59 1.23
CA ASN A 302 -10.91 4.85 1.89
C ASN A 302 -12.16 5.71 2.04
N VAL A 303 -12.03 6.97 2.49
CA VAL A 303 -13.16 7.90 2.59
C VAL A 303 -13.76 8.18 1.20
N LEU A 304 -12.92 8.46 0.20
CA LEU A 304 -13.36 8.68 -1.17
C LEU A 304 -14.07 7.44 -1.75
N GLN A 305 -13.56 6.24 -1.49
CA GLN A 305 -14.18 4.97 -1.88
C GLN A 305 -15.55 4.77 -1.20
N ALA A 306 -15.63 4.98 0.12
CA ALA A 306 -16.85 4.79 0.88
C ALA A 306 -17.98 5.72 0.41
N TYR A 307 -17.67 7.00 0.14
CA TYR A 307 -18.66 7.94 -0.39
C TYR A 307 -19.01 7.68 -1.86
N THR A 308 -18.07 7.19 -2.67
CA THR A 308 -18.35 6.75 -4.05
C THR A 308 -19.32 5.56 -4.04
N LEU A 309 -19.08 4.56 -3.18
CA LEU A 309 -20.00 3.44 -2.97
C LEU A 309 -21.36 3.89 -2.42
N LYS A 310 -21.40 4.91 -1.55
CA LYS A 310 -22.67 5.49 -1.06
C LYS A 310 -23.46 6.15 -2.19
N ARG A 311 -22.82 6.98 -3.02
CA ARG A 311 -23.43 7.59 -4.23
C ARG A 311 -23.94 6.53 -5.22
N ILE A 312 -23.25 5.40 -5.35
CA ILE A 312 -23.67 4.26 -6.19
C ILE A 312 -24.90 3.53 -5.61
N ARG A 313 -24.97 3.37 -4.28
CA ARG A 313 -26.02 2.57 -3.61
C ARG A 313 -27.30 3.34 -3.29
N ASP A 314 -27.23 4.65 -3.12
CA ASP A 314 -28.38 5.50 -2.79
C ASP A 314 -28.61 6.57 -3.88
N PRO A 315 -29.57 6.34 -4.81
CA PRO A 315 -29.90 7.31 -5.87
C PRO A 315 -30.38 8.67 -5.36
N ASN A 316 -30.85 8.77 -4.10
CA ASN A 316 -31.30 10.02 -3.49
C ASN A 316 -30.17 10.78 -2.78
N TYR A 317 -28.95 10.22 -2.73
CA TYR A 317 -27.80 10.84 -2.07
C TYR A 317 -27.20 11.97 -2.91
N HIS A 318 -27.94 13.08 -2.99
CA HIS A 318 -27.52 14.30 -3.66
C HIS A 318 -26.69 15.19 -2.72
N VAL A 319 -25.46 15.52 -3.13
CA VAL A 319 -24.59 16.47 -2.43
C VAL A 319 -24.42 17.71 -3.29
N LYS A 320 -24.41 18.89 -2.66
CA LYS A 320 -24.15 20.16 -3.36
C LYS A 320 -22.68 20.22 -3.79
N LEU A 321 -22.43 20.07 -5.08
CA LEU A 321 -21.10 20.14 -5.65
C LEU A 321 -20.52 21.56 -5.57
N ARG A 322 -19.21 21.65 -5.33
CA ARG A 322 -18.41 22.87 -5.54
C ARG A 322 -18.21 23.11 -7.05
N PRO A 323 -17.83 24.32 -7.49
CA PRO A 323 -17.30 24.53 -8.83
C PRO A 323 -16.03 23.68 -9.06
N HIS A 324 -15.79 23.26 -10.30
CA HIS A 324 -14.54 22.62 -10.72
C HIS A 324 -13.31 23.43 -10.26
N ILE A 325 -12.32 22.73 -9.70
CA ILE A 325 -11.12 23.30 -9.10
C ILE A 325 -9.93 23.23 -10.07
N SER A 326 -9.80 22.14 -10.85
CA SER A 326 -8.67 21.95 -11.77
C SER A 326 -8.66 22.98 -12.92
N LYS A 327 -7.56 23.73 -13.07
CA LYS A 327 -7.44 24.81 -14.06
C LYS A 327 -7.37 24.36 -15.51
N GLU A 328 -6.83 23.17 -15.80
CA GLU A 328 -6.81 22.68 -17.18
C GLU A 328 -6.96 21.16 -17.35
N TYR A 329 -8.16 20.77 -17.74
CA TYR A 329 -8.38 19.71 -18.73
C TYR A 329 -9.32 20.28 -19.84
N MET A 330 -9.05 21.54 -20.24
CA MET A 330 -9.96 22.35 -21.06
C MET A 330 -9.49 22.55 -22.52
N GLU A 331 -8.19 22.43 -22.83
CA GLU A 331 -7.73 22.38 -24.23
C GLU A 331 -7.92 20.99 -24.88
N SER A 332 -8.22 19.96 -24.09
CA SER A 332 -8.84 18.75 -24.63
C SER A 332 -9.83 18.15 -23.64
N LYS A 333 -11.08 17.97 -24.11
CA LYS A 333 -12.10 17.05 -23.56
C LYS A 333 -12.88 17.58 -22.34
N SER A 334 -13.99 18.25 -22.64
CA SER A 334 -15.02 18.67 -21.66
C SER A 334 -15.55 17.50 -20.81
N ALA A 335 -16.27 17.81 -19.73
CA ALA A 335 -16.96 16.83 -18.87
C ALA A 335 -17.88 15.84 -19.63
N ALA A 336 -18.32 16.16 -20.86
CA ALA A 336 -19.02 15.21 -21.74
C ALA A 336 -18.19 13.97 -22.12
N GLU A 337 -16.86 14.00 -21.99
CA GLU A 337 -16.00 12.82 -22.18
C GLU A 337 -15.74 12.01 -20.90
N LEU A 338 -16.05 12.51 -19.70
CA LEU A 338 -16.11 11.65 -18.50
C LEU A 338 -17.25 10.63 -18.59
N VAL A 339 -18.24 10.89 -19.45
CA VAL A 339 -19.27 9.94 -19.90
C VAL A 339 -18.70 8.86 -20.84
N THR A 340 -17.50 9.06 -21.40
CA THR A 340 -16.87 8.16 -22.39
C THR A 340 -15.71 7.31 -21.86
N LEU A 341 -15.31 7.48 -20.59
CA LEU A 341 -14.32 6.59 -19.95
C LEU A 341 -14.86 5.17 -19.75
N ASN A 342 -16.13 5.04 -19.38
CA ASN A 342 -16.86 3.77 -19.41
C ASN A 342 -18.31 3.98 -19.89
N PRO A 343 -18.56 4.07 -21.22
CA PRO A 343 -19.89 4.37 -21.77
C PRO A 343 -20.93 3.25 -21.59
N THR A 344 -20.50 2.12 -21.02
CA THR A 344 -21.35 0.98 -20.63
C THR A 344 -21.70 0.95 -19.14
N SER A 345 -21.26 1.94 -18.34
CA SER A 345 -21.57 2.00 -16.91
C SER A 345 -23.04 2.38 -16.67
N GLU A 346 -23.71 1.68 -15.76
CA GLU A 346 -25.05 2.03 -15.28
C GLU A 346 -25.03 3.16 -14.23
N TYR A 347 -23.84 3.57 -13.78
CA TYR A 347 -23.64 4.56 -12.73
C TYR A 347 -23.41 5.97 -13.27
N ALA A 348 -23.58 6.98 -12.41
CA ALA A 348 -23.31 8.37 -12.79
C ALA A 348 -21.83 8.57 -13.21
N PRO A 349 -21.54 9.50 -14.15
CA PRO A 349 -20.21 9.64 -14.75
C PRO A 349 -19.08 9.77 -13.73
N GLY A 350 -17.97 9.05 -13.96
CA GLY A 350 -16.76 9.09 -13.13
C GLY A 350 -16.83 8.35 -11.78
N LEU A 351 -18.00 7.87 -11.32
CA LEU A 351 -18.09 7.11 -10.07
C LEU A 351 -17.35 5.78 -10.15
N GLU A 352 -17.52 5.03 -11.23
CA GLU A 352 -16.83 3.75 -11.42
C GLU A 352 -15.30 3.93 -11.57
N ASP A 353 -14.86 4.96 -12.30
CA ASP A 353 -13.44 5.30 -12.41
C ASP A 353 -12.84 5.65 -11.04
N THR A 354 -13.53 6.47 -10.24
CA THR A 354 -13.11 6.82 -8.87
C THR A 354 -13.01 5.58 -7.99
N LEU A 355 -13.97 4.64 -8.11
CA LEU A 355 -13.93 3.37 -7.39
C LEU A 355 -12.74 2.50 -7.82
N ILE A 356 -12.50 2.34 -9.13
CA ILE A 356 -11.37 1.57 -9.65
C ILE A 356 -10.02 2.21 -9.24
N LEU A 357 -9.93 3.54 -9.26
CA LEU A 357 -8.72 4.28 -8.88
C LEU A 357 -8.42 4.17 -7.38
N THR A 358 -9.44 4.31 -6.52
CA THR A 358 -9.27 4.11 -5.07
C THR A 358 -8.89 2.66 -4.75
N MET A 359 -9.54 1.66 -5.37
CA MET A 359 -9.15 0.25 -5.21
C MET A 359 -7.69 -0.02 -5.61
N LYS A 360 -7.22 0.56 -6.72
CA LYS A 360 -5.82 0.45 -7.17
C LYS A 360 -4.85 1.18 -6.25
N GLY A 361 -5.20 2.38 -5.79
CA GLY A 361 -4.39 3.17 -4.86
C GLY A 361 -4.23 2.50 -3.50
N ILE A 362 -5.34 2.00 -2.91
CA ILE A 362 -5.32 1.24 -1.65
C ILE A 362 -4.47 -0.01 -1.82
N ALA A 363 -4.63 -0.75 -2.92
CA ALA A 363 -3.78 -1.92 -3.21
C ALA A 363 -2.29 -1.54 -3.33
N ALA A 364 -1.95 -0.42 -3.95
CA ALA A 364 -0.57 0.08 -3.99
C ALA A 364 -0.06 0.44 -2.58
N GLY A 365 -0.90 1.05 -1.74
CA GLY A 365 -0.61 1.33 -0.33
C GLY A 365 -0.44 0.09 0.57
N MET A 366 -0.69 -1.12 0.06
CA MET A 366 -0.37 -2.40 0.73
C MET A 366 0.84 -3.13 0.12
N GLN A 367 1.57 -2.54 -0.83
CA GLN A 367 2.84 -3.11 -1.30
C GLN A 367 3.90 -3.04 -0.17
N ASN A 368 4.79 -4.01 -0.07
CA ASN A 368 5.90 -4.04 0.90
C ASN A 368 5.48 -4.11 2.40
N THR A 369 4.20 -4.33 2.73
CA THR A 369 3.69 -4.42 4.12
C THR A 369 3.55 -5.86 4.66
N GLY A 370 4.01 -6.87 3.91
CA GLY A 370 3.92 -8.29 4.26
C GLY A 370 5.06 -9.10 3.68
#